data_AF-A0A7X6P4K1-F1
#
_entry.id   AF-A0A7X6P4K1-F1
#
_cell.length_a   1.000
_cell.length_b   1.000
_cell.length_c   1.000
_cell.angle_alpha   90.00
_cell.angle_beta   90.00
_cell.angle_gamma   90.00
#
_symmetry.space_group_name_H-M   'P 1'
#
loop_
_entity.id
_entity.type
_entity.pdbx_description
1 polymer ?
#
loop_
_entity_poly.entity_id
_entity_poly.type
_entity_poly.pdbx_seq_one_letter_code
_entity_poly.pdbx_strand_id
1 'polypeptide(L)'
;YYSAKAELLPLFERYQITEQLRKALDRKVWLPSGGSLIIEHTEALTVVDVNTGRNVGSSSLEETVYRNNLEAAVEIARQLRLRDIGGIIVIDFIDMEVKQNRDDLVRTFKEALARDKTRTQVFSVSDLGLVEMTRKRIGEGLLESFAEQCSVCNGRGVVMSSAVAGID
;
A
#
# COMPACT_ATOMS: atom_id res chain seq x y z
N TYR A 1 -26.83 -27.77 7.81
CA TYR A 1 -27.38 -27.76 6.45
C TYR A 1 -26.26 -28.04 5.46
N TYR A 2 -26.25 -29.25 4.89
CA TYR A 2 -25.30 -29.66 3.86
C TYR A 2 -25.77 -29.09 2.51
N SER A 3 -24.91 -28.33 1.83
CA SER A 3 -25.19 -27.75 0.50
C SER A 3 -24.24 -28.36 -0.51
N ALA A 4 -24.74 -29.29 -1.34
CA ALA A 4 -23.98 -29.92 -2.41
C ALA A 4 -23.39 -28.90 -3.41
N LYS A 5 -23.99 -27.70 -3.51
CA LYS A 5 -23.48 -26.60 -4.34
C LYS A 5 -22.17 -26.01 -3.84
N ALA A 6 -21.94 -26.01 -2.51
CA ALA A 6 -20.70 -25.50 -1.92
C ALA A 6 -19.53 -26.50 -2.05
N GLU A 7 -19.78 -27.78 -2.34
CA GLU A 7 -18.77 -28.81 -2.63
C GLU A 7 -18.26 -28.81 -4.08
N LEU A 8 -18.96 -28.14 -4.99
CA LEU A 8 -18.52 -27.98 -6.38
C LEU A 8 -17.66 -26.72 -6.60
N LEU A 9 -17.59 -25.82 -5.62
CA LEU A 9 -16.76 -24.63 -5.71
C LEU A 9 -15.29 -24.98 -5.41
N PRO A 10 -14.33 -24.50 -6.22
CA PRO A 10 -12.91 -24.57 -5.90
C PRO A 10 -12.62 -24.08 -4.48
N LEU A 11 -11.63 -24.68 -3.81
CA LEU A 11 -11.30 -24.41 -2.41
C LEU A 11 -11.15 -22.90 -2.13
N PHE A 12 -10.49 -22.16 -3.02
CA PHE A 12 -10.27 -20.72 -2.86
C PHE A 12 -11.57 -19.92 -2.98
N GLU A 13 -12.50 -20.35 -3.83
CA GLU A 13 -13.78 -19.68 -4.01
C GLU A 13 -14.69 -19.90 -2.80
N ARG A 14 -14.69 -21.12 -2.23
CA ARG A 14 -15.40 -21.43 -0.99
C ARG A 14 -15.04 -20.49 0.16
N TYR A 15 -13.75 -20.14 0.29
CA TYR A 15 -13.25 -19.26 1.35
C TYR A 15 -13.05 -17.81 0.90
N GLN A 16 -13.55 -17.45 -0.29
CA GLN A 16 -13.42 -16.10 -0.87
C GLN A 16 -11.95 -15.60 -0.95
N ILE A 17 -11.00 -16.52 -1.08
CA ILE A 17 -9.57 -16.21 -1.15
C ILE A 17 -9.25 -15.48 -2.46
N THR A 18 -9.91 -15.82 -3.56
CA THR A 18 -9.71 -15.14 -4.86
C THR A 18 -10.02 -13.65 -4.77
N GLU A 19 -11.12 -13.28 -4.09
CA GLU A 19 -11.49 -11.88 -3.90
C GLU A 19 -10.52 -11.15 -2.95
N GLN A 20 -10.04 -11.85 -1.93
CA GLN A 20 -9.01 -11.31 -1.04
C GLN A 20 -7.66 -11.12 -1.77
N LEU A 21 -7.28 -12.05 -2.64
CA LEU A 21 -6.08 -11.96 -3.49
C LEU A 21 -6.20 -10.79 -4.46
N ARG A 22 -7.32 -10.64 -5.16
CA ARG A 22 -7.56 -9.48 -6.05
C ARG A 22 -7.41 -8.16 -5.31
N LYS A 23 -8.01 -8.03 -4.13
CA LYS A 23 -7.87 -6.83 -3.29
C LYS A 23 -6.44 -6.62 -2.81
N ALA A 24 -5.70 -7.70 -2.53
CA ALA A 24 -4.30 -7.62 -2.13
C ALA A 24 -3.36 -7.30 -3.30
N LEU A 25 -3.77 -7.51 -4.54
CA LEU A 25 -3.04 -7.11 -5.75
C LEU A 25 -3.43 -5.72 -6.25
N ASP A 26 -4.54 -5.15 -5.78
CA ASP A 26 -4.98 -3.82 -6.17
C ASP A 26 -3.95 -2.76 -5.74
N ARG A 27 -3.61 -1.84 -6.65
CA ARG A 27 -2.71 -0.71 -6.40
C ARG A 27 -3.26 0.20 -5.31
N LYS A 28 -4.60 0.35 -5.23
CA LYS A 28 -5.26 1.24 -4.28
C LYS A 28 -5.80 0.49 -3.07
N VAL A 29 -5.51 1.00 -1.87
CA VAL A 29 -6.05 0.49 -0.61
C VAL A 29 -6.88 1.58 0.06
N TRP A 30 -8.14 1.30 0.36
CA TRP A 30 -9.01 2.25 1.05
C TRP A 30 -8.81 2.19 2.56
N LEU A 31 -8.72 3.36 3.18
CA LEU A 31 -8.65 3.51 4.62
C LEU A 31 -10.07 3.65 5.22
N PRO A 32 -10.30 3.18 6.46
CA PRO A 32 -11.60 3.30 7.13
C PRO A 32 -12.14 4.73 7.22
N SER A 33 -11.28 5.74 7.38
CA SER A 33 -11.67 7.15 7.39
C SER A 33 -12.08 7.72 6.02
N GLY A 34 -11.93 6.95 4.94
CA GLY A 34 -12.23 7.36 3.57
C GLY A 34 -11.01 7.89 2.79
N GLY A 35 -9.84 7.97 3.42
CA GLY A 35 -8.56 8.14 2.73
C GLY A 35 -8.16 6.91 1.91
N SER A 36 -7.00 6.97 1.26
CA SER A 36 -6.47 5.82 0.53
C SER A 36 -4.96 5.82 0.41
N LEU A 37 -4.39 4.62 0.33
CA LEU A 37 -3.00 4.39 -0.03
C LEU A 37 -2.89 3.99 -1.49
N ILE A 38 -1.83 4.44 -2.14
CA ILE A 38 -1.43 3.99 -3.48
C ILE A 38 -0.07 3.32 -3.34
N ILE A 39 0.01 2.02 -3.63
CA ILE A 39 1.23 1.22 -3.49
C ILE A 39 1.78 0.92 -4.89
N GLU A 40 2.97 1.40 -5.19
CA GLU A 40 3.62 1.24 -6.49
C GLU A 40 4.97 0.55 -6.37
N HIS A 41 5.17 -0.42 -7.26
CA HIS A 41 6.42 -1.14 -7.40
C HIS A 41 7.20 -0.51 -8.55
N THR A 42 8.42 -0.08 -8.27
CA THR A 42 9.40 0.30 -9.29
C THR A 42 10.50 -0.76 -9.37
N GLU A 43 11.45 -0.58 -10.28
CA GLU A 43 12.59 -1.50 -10.42
C GLU A 43 13.44 -1.59 -9.13
N ALA A 44 13.66 -0.46 -8.45
CA ALA A 44 14.60 -0.39 -7.33
C ALA A 44 13.92 -0.37 -5.95
N LEU A 45 12.72 0.19 -5.86
CA LEU A 45 12.04 0.45 -4.59
C LEU A 45 10.52 0.44 -4.72
N THR A 46 9.84 0.30 -3.60
CA THR A 46 8.38 0.45 -3.51
C THR A 46 8.05 1.85 -2.99
N VAL A 47 7.15 2.55 -3.67
CA VAL A 47 6.61 3.85 -3.22
C VAL A 47 5.21 3.64 -2.66
N VAL A 48 4.90 4.29 -1.54
CA VAL A 48 3.56 4.33 -0.98
C VAL A 48 3.13 5.76 -0.77
N ASP A 49 2.05 6.16 -1.43
CA ASP A 49 1.48 7.51 -1.34
C ASP A 49 0.19 7.50 -0.50
N VAL A 50 0.05 8.49 0.39
CA VAL A 50 -1.08 8.61 1.31
C VAL A 50 -1.98 9.76 0.88
N ASN A 51 -3.23 9.44 0.56
CA ASN A 51 -4.25 10.43 0.19
C ASN A 51 -5.31 10.57 1.29
N THR A 52 -5.76 11.80 1.53
CA THR A 52 -6.93 12.07 2.37
C THR A 52 -8.25 11.80 1.62
N GLY A 53 -9.28 11.45 2.36
CA GLY A 53 -10.65 11.36 1.84
C GLY A 53 -11.32 12.74 1.75
N ARG A 54 -12.46 12.82 1.04
CA ARG A 54 -13.25 14.07 0.92
C ARG A 54 -13.95 14.50 2.22
N ASN A 55 -13.97 13.66 3.26
CA ASN A 55 -14.68 13.93 4.51
C ASN A 55 -13.80 14.74 5.47
N VAL A 56 -13.58 16.01 5.15
CA VAL A 56 -13.07 16.98 6.12
C VAL A 56 -14.29 17.45 6.91
N GLY A 57 -14.50 16.87 8.09
CA GLY A 57 -15.59 17.27 9.00
C GLY A 57 -15.37 18.68 9.56
N SER A 58 -16.00 19.00 10.70
CA SER A 58 -15.80 20.26 11.42
C SER A 58 -14.46 20.37 12.17
N SER A 59 -13.58 19.36 12.05
CA SER A 59 -12.25 19.33 12.66
C SER A 59 -11.26 20.21 11.89
N SER A 60 -10.18 20.61 12.55
CA SER A 60 -9.09 21.32 11.86
C SER A 60 -8.46 20.42 10.77
N LEU A 61 -7.95 21.04 9.70
CA LEU A 61 -7.28 20.34 8.62
C LEU A 61 -6.08 19.54 9.16
N GLU A 62 -5.26 20.17 10.01
CA GLU A 62 -4.08 19.55 10.64
C GLU A 62 -4.45 18.30 11.45
N GLU A 63 -5.51 18.34 12.25
CA GLU A 63 -5.97 17.17 13.00
C GLU A 63 -6.44 16.05 12.08
N THR A 64 -7.13 16.40 10.99
CA THR A 64 -7.62 15.42 10.00
C THR A 64 -6.45 14.73 9.29
N VAL A 65 -5.46 15.51 8.87
CA VAL A 65 -4.21 15.01 8.26
C VAL A 65 -3.48 14.10 9.24
N TYR A 66 -3.29 14.56 10.47
CA TYR A 66 -2.62 13.80 11.51
C TYR A 66 -3.29 12.43 11.73
N ARG A 67 -4.61 12.39 11.92
CA ARG A 67 -5.36 11.15 12.09
C ARG A 67 -5.27 10.22 10.89
N ASN A 68 -5.37 10.76 9.67
CA ASN A 68 -5.25 10.00 8.44
C ASN A 68 -3.85 9.38 8.30
N ASN A 69 -2.79 10.12 8.61
CA ASN A 69 -1.41 9.61 8.57
C ASN A 69 -1.18 8.50 9.60
N LEU A 70 -1.72 8.61 10.82
CA LEU A 70 -1.62 7.53 11.82
C LEU A 70 -2.34 6.24 11.36
N GLU A 71 -3.53 6.38 10.80
CA GLU A 71 -4.28 5.25 10.23
C GLU A 71 -3.52 4.62 9.05
N ALA A 72 -2.99 5.47 8.16
CA ALA A 72 -2.16 5.05 7.05
C ALA A 72 -0.93 4.27 7.52
N ALA A 73 -0.20 4.74 8.53
CA ALA A 73 0.98 4.05 9.05
C ALA A 73 0.67 2.61 9.52
N VAL A 74 -0.44 2.42 10.22
CA VAL A 74 -0.89 1.09 10.66
C VAL A 74 -1.24 0.20 9.47
N GLU A 75 -1.96 0.76 8.49
CA GLU A 75 -2.39 0.02 7.30
C GLU A 75 -1.21 -0.33 6.38
N ILE A 76 -0.25 0.57 6.19
CA ILE A 76 0.98 0.32 5.44
C ILE A 76 1.73 -0.86 6.05
N ALA A 77 1.96 -0.84 7.37
CA ALA A 77 2.63 -1.96 8.05
C ALA A 77 1.88 -3.29 7.86
N ARG A 78 0.55 -3.26 7.79
CA ARG A 78 -0.28 -4.44 7.48
C ARG A 78 -0.10 -4.90 6.04
N GLN A 79 -0.13 -3.99 5.07
CA GLN A 79 0.01 -4.30 3.64
C GLN A 79 1.40 -4.85 3.31
N LEU A 80 2.46 -4.31 3.91
CA LEU A 80 3.82 -4.84 3.74
C LEU A 80 3.91 -6.32 4.11
N ARG A 81 3.22 -6.76 5.17
CA ARG A 81 3.16 -8.17 5.56
C ARG A 81 2.29 -9.00 4.64
N LEU A 82 1.10 -8.50 4.27
CA LEU A 82 0.13 -9.25 3.48
C LEU A 82 0.59 -9.49 2.04
N ARG A 83 1.30 -8.51 1.48
CA ARG A 83 1.82 -8.55 0.11
C ARG A 83 3.27 -9.06 0.04
N ASP A 84 3.88 -9.34 1.19
CA ASP A 84 5.31 -9.63 1.38
C ASP A 84 6.25 -8.65 0.64
N ILE A 85 5.99 -7.35 0.80
CA ILE A 85 6.79 -6.30 0.17
C ILE A 85 8.11 -6.18 0.93
N GLY A 86 9.24 -6.25 0.23
CA GLY A 86 10.57 -6.15 0.82
C GLY A 86 11.55 -5.39 -0.06
N GLY A 87 12.66 -4.95 0.52
CA GLY A 87 13.62 -4.04 -0.10
C GLY A 87 13.51 -2.64 0.48
N ILE A 88 13.85 -1.64 -0.34
CA ILE A 88 13.73 -0.22 -0.01
C ILE A 88 12.27 0.20 -0.25
N ILE A 89 11.68 0.86 0.75
CA ILE A 89 10.32 1.37 0.69
C ILE A 89 10.36 2.85 1.08
N VAL A 90 9.75 3.69 0.25
CA VAL A 90 9.60 5.12 0.47
C VAL A 90 8.13 5.44 0.63
N ILE A 91 7.78 6.16 1.69
CA ILE A 91 6.40 6.48 2.03
C ILE A 91 6.23 8.00 2.04
N ASP A 92 5.32 8.49 1.20
CA ASP A 92 4.91 9.87 1.11
C ASP A 92 3.66 10.09 1.96
N PHE A 93 3.87 10.52 3.20
CA PHE A 93 2.79 10.92 4.09
C PHE A 93 2.39 12.35 3.80
N ILE A 94 1.13 12.69 4.07
CA ILE A 94 0.64 14.06 3.89
C ILE A 94 1.41 15.00 4.83
N ASP A 95 1.82 16.16 4.34
CA ASP A 95 2.58 17.15 5.09
C ASP A 95 1.94 17.50 6.44
N MET A 96 2.77 17.53 7.49
CA MET A 96 2.38 17.95 8.84
C MET A 96 3.30 19.04 9.33
N GLU A 97 2.74 20.18 9.73
CA GLU A 97 3.52 21.31 10.20
C GLU A 97 4.09 21.06 11.60
N VAL A 98 3.29 20.41 12.46
CA VAL A 98 3.64 20.19 13.87
C VAL A 98 4.67 19.07 13.98
N LYS A 99 5.87 19.39 14.47
CA LYS A 99 6.94 18.39 14.70
C LYS A 99 6.49 17.21 15.57
N GLN A 100 5.72 17.49 16.61
CA GLN A 100 5.19 16.46 17.51
C GLN A 100 4.33 15.42 16.77
N ASN A 101 3.57 15.84 15.75
CA ASN A 101 2.74 14.96 14.93
C ASN A 101 3.61 14.03 14.07
N ARG A 102 4.72 14.55 13.51
CA ARG A 102 5.72 13.76 12.77
C ARG A 102 6.41 12.72 13.66
N ASP A 103 6.80 13.12 14.87
CA ASP A 103 7.44 12.21 15.83
C ASP A 103 6.48 11.09 16.26
N ASP A 104 5.20 11.40 16.48
CA ASP A 104 4.17 10.42 16.80
C ASP A 104 3.90 9.46 15.63
N LEU A 105 3.85 9.98 14.40
CA LEU A 105 3.70 9.17 13.19
C LEU A 105 4.79 8.11 13.08
N VAL A 106 6.06 8.50 13.23
CA VAL A 106 7.19 7.55 13.16
C VAL A 106 7.11 6.53 14.29
N ARG A 107 6.74 6.95 15.50
CA ARG A 107 6.54 6.04 16.63
C ARG A 107 5.44 5.02 16.36
N THR A 108 4.26 5.49 15.96
CA THR A 108 3.10 4.64 15.59
C THR A 108 3.47 3.66 14.47
N PHE A 109 4.23 4.11 13.47
CA PHE A 109 4.67 3.25 12.39
C PHE A 109 5.61 2.14 12.88
N LYS A 110 6.59 2.46 13.72
CA LYS A 110 7.49 1.47 14.34
C LYS A 110 6.73 0.47 15.21
N GLU A 111 5.74 0.91 15.98
CA GLU A 111 4.88 0.04 16.79
C GLU A 111 4.04 -0.91 15.91
N ALA A 112 3.50 -0.42 14.80
CA ALA A 112 2.74 -1.25 13.86
C ALA A 112 3.62 -2.29 13.15
N LEU A 113 4.89 -1.95 12.87
CA LEU A 113 5.89 -2.84 12.30
C LEU A 113 6.43 -3.86 13.30
N ALA A 114 6.33 -3.62 14.61
CA ALA A 114 6.79 -4.57 15.63
C ALA A 114 6.05 -5.93 15.60
N ARG A 115 4.88 -5.98 14.94
CA ARG A 115 4.13 -7.23 14.67
C ARG A 115 4.71 -8.03 13.49
N ASP A 116 5.62 -7.46 12.71
CA ASP A 116 6.30 -8.13 11.61
C ASP A 116 7.44 -9.00 12.14
N LYS A 117 7.49 -10.25 11.70
CA LYS A 117 8.59 -11.18 12.02
C LYS A 117 9.83 -10.89 11.18
N THR A 118 9.68 -10.13 10.10
CA THR A 118 10.73 -9.74 9.18
C THR A 118 11.47 -8.54 9.74
N ARG A 119 12.81 -8.56 9.66
CA ARG A 119 13.62 -7.43 10.10
C ARG A 119 13.27 -6.19 9.28
N THR A 120 12.88 -5.13 9.97
CA THR A 120 12.60 -3.80 9.41
C THR A 120 13.54 -2.77 10.02
N GLN A 121 13.80 -1.70 9.28
CA GLN A 121 14.51 -0.53 9.76
C GLN A 121 13.84 0.71 9.18
N VAL A 122 13.35 1.59 10.05
CA VAL A 122 12.67 2.83 9.69
C VAL A 122 13.57 4.00 10.04
N PHE A 123 13.80 4.89 9.08
CA PHE A 123 14.55 6.13 9.27
C PHE A 123 13.64 7.26 9.75
N SER A 124 14.23 8.38 10.15
CA SER A 124 13.46 9.59 10.47
C SER A 124 12.79 10.14 9.22
N VAL A 125 11.76 10.98 9.40
CA VAL A 125 11.19 11.76 8.29
C VAL A 125 12.30 12.62 7.70
N SER A 126 12.48 12.55 6.38
CA SER A 126 13.44 13.36 5.64
C SER A 126 13.02 14.82 5.58
N ASP A 127 13.94 15.70 5.14
CA ASP A 127 13.62 17.11 4.90
C ASP A 127 12.60 17.30 3.76
N LEU A 128 12.42 16.29 2.91
CA LEU A 128 11.41 16.26 1.85
C LEU A 128 10.04 15.74 2.34
N GLY A 129 9.88 15.42 3.63
CA GLY A 129 8.62 14.87 4.17
C GLY A 129 8.45 13.36 4.01
N LEU A 130 9.38 12.68 3.34
CA LEU A 130 9.31 11.24 3.09
C LEU A 130 9.80 10.42 4.29
N VAL A 131 9.16 9.27 4.51
CA VAL A 131 9.65 8.24 5.42
C VAL A 131 10.28 7.12 4.62
N GLU A 132 11.57 6.87 4.88
CA GLU A 132 12.33 5.80 4.26
C GLU A 132 12.40 4.59 5.21
N MET A 133 12.31 3.39 4.65
CA MET A 133 12.54 2.18 5.41
C MET A 133 13.12 1.06 4.55
N THR A 134 13.70 0.08 5.23
CA THR A 134 14.02 -1.21 4.64
C THR A 134 13.27 -2.32 5.35
N ARG A 135 12.83 -3.32 4.58
CA ARG A 135 12.28 -4.58 5.09
C ARG A 135 13.01 -5.72 4.40
N LYS A 136 13.60 -6.64 5.16
CA LYS A 136 14.35 -7.77 4.59
C LYS A 136 13.46 -8.55 3.62
N ARG A 137 13.93 -8.78 2.39
CA ARG A 137 13.22 -9.60 1.41
C ARG A 137 13.32 -11.08 1.82
N ILE A 138 12.17 -11.75 1.96
CA ILE A 138 12.08 -13.18 2.33
C ILE A 138 11.61 -14.01 1.13
N GLY A 139 10.61 -13.52 0.40
CA GLY A 139 10.15 -14.10 -0.87
C GLY A 139 10.15 -13.08 -2.01
N GLU A 140 9.53 -13.47 -3.13
CA GLU A 140 9.41 -12.62 -4.31
C GLU A 140 8.33 -11.53 -4.15
N GLY A 141 7.32 -11.77 -3.30
CA GLY A 141 6.17 -10.87 -3.13
C GLY A 141 4.90 -11.45 -3.77
N LEU A 142 3.73 -10.95 -3.37
CA LEU A 142 2.46 -11.43 -3.88
C LEU A 142 2.26 -11.08 -5.37
N LEU A 143 2.68 -9.88 -5.78
CA LEU A 143 2.52 -9.42 -7.16
C LEU A 143 3.35 -10.27 -8.12
N GLU A 144 4.61 -10.49 -7.77
CA GLU A 144 5.57 -11.29 -8.53
C GLU A 144 5.15 -12.77 -8.60
N SER A 145 4.52 -13.30 -7.54
CA SER A 145 4.09 -14.70 -7.49
C SER A 145 2.78 -14.98 -8.24
N PHE A 146 1.91 -13.98 -8.40
CA PHE A 146 0.53 -14.18 -8.89
C PHE A 146 0.12 -13.29 -10.06
N ALA A 147 1.03 -12.48 -10.61
CA ALA A 147 0.79 -11.66 -11.79
C ALA A 147 1.87 -11.85 -12.85
N GLU A 148 1.47 -11.67 -14.11
CA GLU A 148 2.37 -11.68 -15.26
C GLU A 148 2.54 -10.26 -15.80
N GLN A 149 3.70 -9.99 -16.41
CA GLN A 149 3.96 -8.70 -17.05
C GLN A 149 2.95 -8.47 -18.18
N CYS A 150 2.35 -7.28 -18.21
CA CYS A 150 1.37 -6.92 -19.25
C CYS A 150 2.02 -6.94 -20.64
N SER A 151 1.51 -7.78 -21.54
CA SER A 151 2.02 -7.94 -22.92
C SER A 151 1.78 -6.73 -23.82
N VAL A 152 0.87 -5.83 -23.46
CA VAL A 152 0.55 -4.64 -24.25
C VAL A 152 1.51 -3.49 -23.96
N CYS A 153 1.79 -3.22 -22.69
CA CYS A 153 2.62 -2.09 -22.28
C CYS A 153 4.01 -2.50 -21.77
N ASN A 154 4.30 -3.80 -21.67
CA ASN A 154 5.49 -4.37 -21.03
C ASN A 154 5.70 -3.84 -19.60
N GLY A 155 4.60 -3.75 -18.83
CA GLY A 155 4.64 -3.27 -17.45
C GLY A 155 4.72 -1.74 -17.28
N ARG A 156 4.76 -0.95 -18.38
CA ARG A 156 4.83 0.52 -18.29
C ARG A 156 3.58 1.21 -17.74
N GLY A 157 2.44 0.52 -17.74
CA GLY A 157 1.15 1.10 -17.33
C GLY A 157 0.61 2.19 -18.27
N VAL A 158 1.27 2.44 -19.41
CA VAL A 158 0.87 3.43 -20.41
C VAL A 158 0.94 2.83 -21.82
N VAL A 159 -0.02 3.20 -22.66
CA VAL A 159 -0.02 2.93 -24.11
C VAL A 159 0.07 4.27 -24.82
N MET A 160 0.97 4.39 -25.80
CA MET A 160 1.09 5.63 -26.56
C MET A 160 -0.18 5.86 -27.38
N SER A 161 -0.64 7.11 -27.40
CA SER A 161 -1.77 7.51 -28.24
C SER A 161 -1.47 7.18 -29.71
N SER A 162 -2.45 6.65 -30.44
CA SER A 162 -2.33 6.32 -31.87
C SER A 162 -1.90 7.53 -32.69
N ALA A 163 -2.41 8.71 -32.35
CA ALA A 163 -2.07 9.99 -32.97
C ALA A 163 -0.56 10.34 -32.89
N VAL A 164 0.16 9.78 -31.90
CA VAL A 164 1.61 9.98 -31.73
C VAL A 164 2.40 8.77 -32.25
N ALA A 165 1.80 7.58 -32.25
CA ALA A 165 2.43 6.35 -32.71
C ALA A 165 2.53 6.24 -34.24
N GLY A 166 1.89 7.14 -35.00
CA GLY A 166 1.88 7.10 -36.47
C GLY A 166 1.16 5.87 -37.01
N ILE A 167 0.25 5.31 -36.23
CA ILE A 167 -0.62 4.18 -36.60
C ILE A 167 -2.02 4.77 -36.75
N ASP A 168 -2.33 5.20 -37.97
CA ASP A 168 -3.70 5.47 -38.43
C ASP A 168 -4.39 4.14 -38.79
#